data_AF-A0A522T2I8-F1
#
_entry.id   AF-A0A522T2I8-F1
#
_cell.length_a   1.000
_cell.length_b   1.000
_cell.length_c   1.000
_cell.angle_alpha   90.00
_cell.angle_beta   90.00
_cell.angle_gamma   90.00
#
_symmetry.space_group_name_H-M   'P 1'
#
loop_
_entity.id
_entity.type
_entity.pdbx_description
1 polymer ?
#
loop_
_entity_poly.entity_id
_entity_poly.type
_entity_poly.pdbx_seq_one_letter_code
_entity_poly.pdbx_strand_id
1 'polypeptide(L)' 'MQTATIRIGPIRIGTRGSALALAQAREVRDRLMAAHGLPESHFAIEAMSTSGDRIQ' A
#
# COMPACT_ATOMS: atom_id res chain seq x y z
N MET A 1 28.85 20.29 -6.09
CA MET A 1 28.39 18.89 -5.99
C MET A 1 26.96 18.93 -5.49
N GLN A 2 25.98 18.62 -6.33
CA GLN A 2 24.56 18.67 -5.97
C GLN A 2 24.18 17.33 -5.35
N THR A 3 23.99 17.28 -4.04
CA THR A 3 23.51 16.10 -3.32
C THR A 3 22.06 15.87 -3.70
N ALA A 4 21.76 14.76 -4.40
CA ALA A 4 20.39 14.38 -4.69
C ALA A 4 19.72 13.91 -3.40
N THR A 5 18.80 14.71 -2.87
CA THR A 5 17.95 14.33 -1.73
C THR A 5 16.91 13.31 -2.19
N ILE A 6 16.96 12.09 -1.67
CA ILE A 6 15.88 11.12 -1.85
C ILE A 6 14.65 11.63 -1.10
N ARG A 7 13.54 11.86 -1.81
CA ARG A 7 12.26 12.16 -1.20
C ARG A 7 11.60 10.86 -0.76
N ILE A 8 11.45 10.67 0.54
CA ILE A 8 10.69 9.54 1.09
C ILE A 8 9.20 9.92 1.05
N GLY A 9 8.47 9.30 0.12
CA GLY A 9 7.01 9.41 0.03
C GLY A 9 6.30 8.36 0.90
N PRO A 10 4.96 8.36 0.93
CA PRO A 10 4.20 7.32 1.64
C PRO A 10 4.53 5.92 1.11
N ILE A 11 4.47 4.93 2.01
CA ILE A 11 4.61 3.51 1.68
C ILE A 11 3.41 3.09 0.84
N ARG A 12 3.67 2.65 -0.39
CA ARG A 12 2.62 2.15 -1.29
C ARG A 12 2.45 0.65 -1.09
N ILE A 13 1.24 0.24 -0.74
CA ILE A 13 0.82 -1.16 -0.61
C ILE A 13 0.04 -1.52 -1.87
N GLY A 14 0.70 -2.21 -2.80
CA GLY A 14 0.04 -2.76 -3.99
C GLY A 14 -0.82 -3.97 -3.64
N THR A 15 -2.05 -4.04 -4.18
CA THR A 15 -2.95 -5.19 -3.95
C THR A 15 -3.83 -5.48 -5.19
N ARG A 16 -4.50 -6.64 -5.23
CA ARG A 16 -5.50 -6.95 -6.27
C ARG A 16 -6.81 -6.22 -5.98
N GLY A 17 -7.65 -6.07 -7.01
CA GLY A 17 -8.91 -5.33 -6.92
C GLY A 17 -10.08 -6.03 -6.20
N SER A 18 -9.95 -7.31 -5.83
CA SER A 18 -11.05 -8.04 -5.17
C SER A 18 -11.31 -7.53 -3.74
N ALA A 19 -12.55 -7.66 -3.27
CA ALA A 19 -12.94 -7.20 -1.93
C ALA A 19 -12.09 -7.82 -0.80
N LEU A 20 -11.75 -9.10 -0.93
CA LEU A 20 -10.88 -9.79 0.03
C LEU A 20 -9.45 -9.23 -0.01
N ALA A 21 -8.90 -8.98 -1.19
CA ALA A 21 -7.53 -8.44 -1.33
C ALA A 21 -7.41 -7.01 -0.77
N LEU A 22 -8.46 -6.20 -0.92
CA LEU A 22 -8.52 -4.86 -0.31
C LEU A 22 -8.62 -4.94 1.22
N ALA A 23 -9.40 -5.88 1.76
CA ALA A 23 -9.46 -6.11 3.20
C ALA A 23 -8.10 -6.55 3.77
N GLN A 24 -7.42 -7.47 3.09
CA GLN A 24 -6.07 -7.91 3.45
C GLN A 24 -5.05 -6.77 3.39
N ALA A 25 -5.12 -5.89 2.39
CA ALA A 25 -4.22 -4.74 2.30
C ALA A 25 -4.42 -3.73 3.44
N ARG A 26 -5.67 -3.51 3.87
CA ARG A 26 -5.99 -2.68 5.05
C ARG A 26 -5.44 -3.31 6.33
N GLU A 27 -5.61 -4.62 6.50
CA GLU A 27 -5.04 -5.34 7.65
C GLU A 27 -3.51 -5.21 7.71
N VAL A 28 -2.81 -5.33 6.59
CA VAL A 28 -1.35 -5.13 6.53
C VAL A 28 -0.97 -3.71 6.95
N ARG A 29 -1.66 -2.69 6.42
CA ARG A 29 -1.44 -1.30 6.79
C ARG A 29 -1.64 -1.09 8.29
N ASP A 30 -2.74 -1.57 8.85
CA ASP A 30 -3.07 -1.35 10.26
C ASP A 30 -2.04 -2.01 11.18
N ARG A 31 -1.50 -3.18 10.81
CA ARG A 31 -0.37 -3.82 11.50
C ARG A 31 0.91 -3.01 11.42
N LEU A 32 1.24 -2.45 10.26
CA LEU A 32 2.41 -1.59 10.09
C LEU A 32 2.28 -0.30 10.90
N MET A 33 1.09 0.30 10.93
CA MET A 33 0.79 1.46 11.77
C MET A 33 1.02 1.13 13.25
N ALA A 34 0.48 0.03 13.74
CA ALA A 34 0.62 -0.39 15.14
C ALA A 34 2.08 -0.72 15.50
N ALA A 35 2.82 -1.40 14.63
CA ALA A 35 4.20 -1.81 14.88
C ALA A 35 5.19 -0.62 14.87
N HIS A 36 4.89 0.44 14.11
CA HIS A 36 5.83 1.54 13.88
C HIS A 36 5.35 2.90 14.39
N GLY A 37 4.15 2.99 14.98
CA GLY A 37 3.57 4.25 15.47
C GLY A 37 3.32 5.26 14.35
N LEU A 38 3.07 4.79 13.12
CA LEU A 38 2.89 5.63 11.95
C LEU A 38 1.40 5.93 11.72
N PRO A 39 1.02 7.18 11.35
CA PRO A 39 -0.34 7.50 10.94
C PRO A 39 -0.73 6.85 9.61
N GLU A 40 -2.04 6.73 9.37
CA GLU A 40 -2.60 6.20 8.12
C GLU A 40 -2.10 6.97 6.88
N SER A 41 -1.85 8.28 6.99
CA SER A 41 -1.35 9.13 5.91
C SER A 41 0.04 8.77 5.38
N HIS A 42 0.80 7.94 6.11
CA HIS A 42 2.06 7.38 5.62
C HIS A 42 1.89 6.21 4.66
N PHE A 43 0.66 5.75 4.42
CA PHE A 43 0.38 4.58 3.60
C PHE A 43 -0.60 4.91 2.48
N ALA A 44 -0.37 4.32 1.31
CA ALA A 44 -1.29 4.38 0.18
C ALA A 44 -1.60 2.95 -0.27
N ILE A 45 -2.88 2.55 -0.30
CA ILE A 45 -3.29 1.26 -0.87
C ILE A 45 -3.62 1.48 -2.35
N GLU A 46 -2.87 0.84 -3.23
CA GLU A 46 -3.02 0.98 -4.68
C GLU A 46 -3.50 -0.35 -5.27
N ALA A 47 -4.75 -0.36 -5.77
CA ALA A 47 -5.33 -1.55 -6.40
C ALA A 47 -4.82 -1.69 -7.84
N MET A 48 -4.33 -2.89 -8.17
CA MET A 48 -3.86 -3.28 -9.48
C MET A 48 -4.87 -4.24 -10.11
N SER A 49 -5.21 -4.02 -11.38
CA SER A 49 -6.03 -4.95 -12.14
C SER A 49 -5.12 -5.98 -12.81
N THR A 50 -5.27 -7.24 -12.40
CA THR A 50 -4.59 -8.37 -13.05
C THR A 50 -5.52 -9.03 -14.05
N SER A 51 -4.99 -9.73 -15.05
CA SER A 51 -5.84 -10.50 -15.99
C SER A 51 -6.72 -11.51 -15.27
N GLY A 52 -6.23 -12.11 -14.17
CA GLY A 52 -7.03 -13.02 -13.35
C GLY A 52 -8.15 -12.36 -12.53
N ASP A 53 -8.22 -11.03 -12.46
CA ASP A 53 -9.38 -10.30 -11.87
C ASP A 53 -10.48 -10.04 -12.91
N ARG A 54 -10.17 -10.14 -14.22
CA ARG A 54 -11.13 -9.88 -15.32
C ARG A 54 -11.81 -11.14 -15.85
N ILE A 55 -11.23 -12.31 -15.57
CA ILE A 55 -11.67 -13.60 -16.13
C ILE A 55 -12.68 -14.31 -15.22
N GLN A 56 -12.76 -13.94 -13.95
CA GLN A 56 -13.67 -14.54 -12.96
C GLN A 56 -15.00 -13.80 -12.86
#